data_AF-K1S9E9-F1
#
_entry.id   AF-K1S9E9-F1
#
_cell.length_a   1.000
_cell.length_b   1.000
_cell.length_c   1.000
_cell.angle_alpha   90.00
_cell.angle_beta   90.00
_cell.angle_gamma   90.00
#
_symmetry.space_group_name_H-M   'P 1'
#
loop_
_entity.id
_entity.type
_entity.pdbx_description
1 polymer ?
#
loop_
_entity_poly.entity_id
_entity_poly.type
_entity_poly.pdbx_seq_one_letter_code
_entity_poly.pdbx_strand_id
1 'polypeptide(L)'
;NFVNVDFFVEYRFSDPVKAVYASKDPVLILRNISQSCIRTVIGSYPVDDVLTTGKNEIQAAIKEMILERLSEQDIGIQLVNITIQDSEPPTSEVMEAFKAVETAKQGKETALNNANKYRNEQLPLAQAQADGIIKDAEAQKAERINEATAQVARFNAMYEEYIKNPTVTKQRMFYETMEEVLPDLKVVIESPNGNTQTFYPLESFTGTASASSESSTSEAAQ
;
A
#
# COMPACT_ATOMS: atom_id res chain seq x y z
N ASN A 1 -6.34 -26.12 35.71
CA ASN A 1 -5.33 -25.69 34.73
C ASN A 1 -4.12 -26.58 34.89
N PHE A 2 -3.94 -27.54 33.98
CA PHE A 2 -2.71 -28.34 33.94
C PHE A 2 -1.85 -27.75 32.84
N VAL A 3 -0.77 -27.05 33.22
CA VAL A 3 0.27 -26.61 32.31
C VAL A 3 1.50 -27.43 32.65
N ASN A 4 2.04 -28.14 31.66
CA ASN A 4 3.32 -28.82 31.83
C ASN A 4 4.42 -27.83 31.40
N VAL A 5 5.33 -27.53 32.30
CA VAL A 5 6.41 -26.58 32.06
C VAL A 5 7.70 -27.22 32.52
N ASP A 6 8.64 -27.34 31.60
CA ASP A 6 9.98 -27.83 31.88
C ASP A 6 10.91 -26.67 32.25
N PHE A 7 11.78 -26.90 33.23
CA PHE A 7 12.71 -25.90 33.74
C PHE A 7 14.12 -26.47 33.85
N PHE A 8 15.10 -25.66 33.46
CA PHE A 8 16.50 -25.92 33.77
C PHE A 8 16.95 -25.03 34.92
N VAL A 9 17.51 -25.66 35.94
CA VAL A 9 18.06 -24.99 37.12
C VAL A 9 19.58 -25.20 37.11
N GLU A 10 20.32 -24.12 36.93
CA GLU A 10 21.78 -24.10 36.95
C GLU A 10 22.27 -23.68 38.34
N TYR A 11 23.13 -24.48 38.95
CA TYR A 11 23.66 -24.22 40.29
C TYR A 11 25.17 -24.43 40.34
N ARG A 12 25.80 -23.85 41.36
CA ARG A 12 27.20 -24.07 41.70
C ARG A 12 27.37 -24.23 43.21
N PHE A 13 28.39 -24.96 43.63
CA PHE A 13 28.77 -25.03 45.05
C PHE A 13 29.49 -23.73 45.42
N SER A 14 28.94 -22.99 46.38
CA SER A 14 29.57 -21.78 46.93
C SER A 14 30.49 -22.13 48.11
N ASP A 15 30.08 -23.08 48.94
CA ASP A 15 30.86 -23.61 50.05
C ASP A 15 30.83 -25.16 50.02
N PRO A 16 31.90 -25.81 49.53
CA PRO A 16 31.93 -27.26 49.40
C PRO A 16 31.96 -27.98 50.75
N VAL A 17 32.47 -27.34 51.81
CA VAL A 17 32.49 -27.93 53.16
C VAL A 17 31.06 -27.97 53.69
N LYS A 18 30.35 -26.85 53.59
CA LYS A 18 28.95 -26.75 54.00
C LYS A 18 28.05 -27.68 53.17
N ALA A 19 28.28 -27.79 51.87
CA ALA A 19 27.51 -28.70 51.02
C ALA A 19 27.63 -30.18 51.42
N VAL A 20 28.78 -30.61 51.93
CA VAL A 20 29.02 -32.02 52.34
C VAL A 20 28.53 -32.28 53.78
N TYR A 21 28.64 -31.30 54.67
CA TYR A 21 28.38 -31.50 56.10
C TYR A 21 27.04 -30.96 56.61
N ALA A 22 26.46 -29.95 55.96
CA ALA A 22 25.21 -29.33 56.42
C ALA A 22 23.97 -30.14 56.02
N SER A 23 24.06 -30.97 54.98
CA SER A 23 22.93 -31.78 54.50
C SER A 23 23.38 -33.12 53.95
N LYS A 24 22.48 -34.11 54.03
CA LYS A 24 22.65 -35.45 53.48
C LYS A 24 22.61 -35.47 51.93
N ASP A 25 21.82 -34.58 51.33
CA ASP A 25 21.74 -34.40 49.88
C ASP A 25 21.30 -32.95 49.55
N PRO A 26 22.24 -32.02 49.35
CA PRO A 26 21.92 -30.62 49.11
C PRO A 26 21.29 -30.40 47.72
N VAL A 27 21.54 -31.29 46.75
CA VAL A 27 20.95 -31.21 45.40
C VAL A 27 19.47 -31.56 45.45
N LEU A 28 19.09 -32.58 46.21
CA LEU A 28 17.68 -32.94 46.42
C LEU A 28 16.90 -31.81 47.11
N ILE A 29 17.52 -31.14 48.09
CA ILE A 29 16.90 -29.99 48.76
C ILE A 29 16.69 -28.84 47.76
N LEU A 30 17.71 -28.49 46.97
CA LEU A 30 17.57 -27.48 45.91
C LEU A 30 16.44 -27.84 44.95
N ARG A 31 16.34 -29.10 44.52
CA ARG A 31 15.25 -29.56 43.63
C ARG A 31 13.88 -29.36 44.26
N ASN A 32 13.71 -29.74 45.53
CA ASN A 32 12.42 -29.62 46.22
C ASN A 32 12.01 -28.15 46.43
N ILE A 33 12.96 -27.29 46.82
CA ILE A 33 12.73 -25.85 46.94
C ILE A 33 12.35 -25.28 45.58
N SER A 34 13.12 -25.57 44.54
CA SER A 34 12.86 -25.08 43.19
C SER A 34 11.48 -25.48 42.69
N GLN A 35 11.10 -26.76 42.85
CA GLN A 35 9.77 -27.24 42.46
C GLN A 35 8.63 -26.57 43.22
N SER A 36 8.80 -26.34 44.52
CA SER A 36 7.82 -25.63 45.34
C SER A 36 7.68 -24.18 44.88
N CYS A 37 8.80 -23.49 44.65
CA CYS A 37 8.81 -22.10 44.24
C CYS A 37 8.19 -21.90 42.86
N ILE A 38 8.61 -22.73 41.89
CA ILE A 38 8.07 -22.76 40.53
C ILE A 38 6.54 -22.94 40.56
N ARG A 39 6.04 -23.90 41.35
CA ARG A 39 4.59 -24.15 41.46
C ARG A 39 3.83 -22.95 42.01
N THR A 40 4.35 -22.31 43.05
CA THR A 40 3.71 -21.16 43.68
C THR A 40 3.65 -19.97 42.72
N VAL A 41 4.74 -19.65 42.02
CA VAL A 41 4.77 -18.52 41.08
C VAL A 41 3.92 -18.81 39.85
N ILE A 42 4.05 -19.97 39.19
CA ILE A 42 3.19 -20.27 38.02
C ILE A 42 1.70 -20.21 38.39
N GLY A 43 1.34 -20.67 39.59
CA GLY A 43 -0.04 -20.65 40.06
C GLY A 43 -0.65 -19.25 40.19
N SER A 44 0.16 -18.19 40.29
CA SER A 44 -0.32 -16.81 40.39
C SER A 44 -0.43 -16.07 39.05
N TYR A 45 0.09 -16.63 37.95
CA TYR A 45 0.03 -16.01 36.62
C TYR A 45 -1.01 -16.69 35.72
N PRO A 46 -1.63 -15.94 34.78
CA PRO A 46 -2.50 -16.54 33.78
C PRO A 46 -1.67 -17.37 32.79
N VAL A 47 -2.29 -18.42 32.24
CA VAL A 47 -1.63 -19.39 31.36
C VAL A 47 -1.00 -18.72 30.13
N ASP A 48 -1.70 -17.74 29.55
CA ASP A 48 -1.23 -17.04 28.36
C ASP A 48 0.11 -16.31 28.60
N ASP A 49 0.31 -15.72 29.78
CA ASP A 49 1.54 -14.99 30.13
C ASP A 49 2.72 -15.95 30.33
N VAL A 50 2.45 -17.14 30.89
CA VAL A 50 3.46 -18.21 31.05
C VAL A 50 3.94 -18.72 29.68
N LEU A 51 3.05 -18.75 28.68
CA LEU A 51 3.34 -19.29 27.35
C LEU A 51 3.93 -18.25 26.38
N THR A 52 3.64 -16.96 26.54
CA THR A 52 3.94 -15.93 25.53
C THR A 52 4.99 -14.92 26.01
N THR A 53 4.60 -13.85 26.69
CA THR A 53 5.41 -12.65 26.94
C THR A 53 5.93 -12.52 28.38
N GLY A 54 5.31 -13.21 29.34
CA GLY A 54 5.63 -13.12 30.77
C GLY A 54 6.82 -13.97 31.22
N LYS A 55 7.43 -14.77 30.33
CA LYS A 55 8.50 -15.74 30.70
C LYS A 55 9.66 -15.12 31.47
N ASN A 56 10.14 -13.95 31.06
CA ASN A 56 11.27 -13.28 31.71
C ASN A 56 10.94 -12.79 33.12
N GLU A 57 9.75 -12.20 33.30
CA GLU A 57 9.27 -11.70 34.59
C GLU A 57 9.03 -12.86 35.56
N ILE A 58 8.40 -13.94 35.07
CA ILE A 58 8.16 -15.15 35.84
C ILE A 58 9.49 -15.81 36.25
N GLN A 59 10.48 -15.90 35.35
CA GLN A 59 11.82 -16.41 35.69
C GLN A 59 12.50 -15.58 36.77
N ALA A 60 12.42 -14.25 36.68
CA ALA A 60 12.99 -13.35 37.68
C ALA A 60 12.32 -13.56 39.06
N ALA A 61 10.99 -13.61 39.10
CA ALA A 61 10.24 -13.84 40.33
C ALA A 61 10.54 -15.22 40.95
N ILE A 62 10.63 -16.28 40.14
CA ILE A 62 11.01 -17.61 40.62
C ILE A 62 12.45 -17.59 41.16
N LYS A 63 13.38 -16.96 40.45
CA LYS A 63 14.79 -16.86 40.87
C LYS A 63 14.92 -16.18 42.23
N GLU A 64 14.24 -15.05 42.41
CA GLU A 64 14.24 -14.30 43.67
C GLU A 64 13.69 -15.14 44.83
N MET A 65 12.55 -15.80 44.62
CA MET A 65 11.93 -16.62 45.67
C MET A 65 12.75 -17.87 46.01
N ILE A 66 13.44 -18.47 45.03
CA ILE A 66 14.39 -19.56 45.30
C ILE A 66 15.58 -19.04 46.10
N LEU A 67 16.15 -17.89 45.75
CA LEU A 67 17.30 -17.30 46.46
C LEU A 67 16.95 -16.99 47.91
N GLU A 68 15.77 -16.42 48.17
CA GLU A 68 15.26 -16.16 49.52
C GLU A 68 15.18 -17.47 50.31
N ARG A 69 14.52 -18.50 49.76
CA ARG A 69 14.33 -19.79 50.43
C ARG A 69 15.62 -20.57 50.63
N LEU A 70 16.58 -20.44 49.71
CA LEU A 70 17.89 -21.08 49.78
C LEU A 70 18.76 -20.44 50.88
N SER A 71 18.61 -19.12 51.09
CA SER A 71 19.34 -18.39 52.13
C SER A 71 18.96 -18.85 53.55
N GLU A 72 17.72 -19.27 53.76
CA GLU A 72 17.25 -19.79 55.05
C GLU A 72 17.82 -21.18 55.40
N GLN A 73 18.10 -22.01 54.40
CA GLN A 73 18.50 -23.41 54.59
C GLN A 73 20.02 -23.59 54.65
N ASP A 74 20.78 -22.61 54.20
CA ASP A 74 22.25 -22.53 54.28
C ASP A 74 22.97 -23.86 53.94
N ILE A 75 22.68 -24.40 52.75
CA ILE A 75 23.16 -25.72 52.29
C ILE A 75 24.45 -25.65 51.43
N GLY A 76 25.12 -24.50 51.35
CA GLY A 76 26.37 -24.33 50.59
C GLY A 76 26.25 -24.37 49.05
N ILE A 77 25.02 -24.30 48.53
CA ILE A 77 24.72 -24.20 47.09
C ILE A 77 24.30 -22.77 46.75
N GLN A 78 24.68 -22.31 45.57
CA GLN A 78 24.23 -21.05 44.98
C GLN A 78 23.52 -21.31 43.65
N LEU A 79 22.35 -20.71 43.48
CA LEU A 79 21.62 -20.68 42.21
C LEU A 79 22.34 -19.72 41.23
N VAL A 80 22.67 -20.21 40.04
CA VAL A 80 23.26 -19.40 38.96
C VAL A 80 22.15 -18.82 38.10
N ASN A 81 21.31 -19.71 37.55
CA ASN A 81 20.23 -19.32 36.66
C ASN A 81 19.07 -20.30 36.69
N ILE A 82 17.90 -19.82 36.27
CA ILE A 82 16.73 -20.65 36.02
C ILE A 82 16.11 -20.24 34.68
N THR A 83 15.89 -21.23 33.81
CA THR A 83 15.35 -21.01 32.46
C THR A 83 14.12 -21.89 32.26
N ILE A 84 13.04 -21.27 31.78
CA ILE A 84 11.84 -21.96 31.29
C ILE A 84 12.15 -22.53 29.91
N GLN A 85 11.96 -23.84 29.71
CA GLN A 85 11.93 -24.44 28.38
C GLN A 85 10.59 -24.15 27.71
N ASP A 86 10.55 -24.20 26.38
CA ASP A 86 9.31 -23.97 25.65
C ASP A 86 8.21 -24.91 26.15
N SER A 87 7.21 -24.33 26.80
CA SER A 87 6.06 -25.02 27.33
C SER A 87 5.09 -25.25 26.18
N GLU A 88 4.95 -26.50 25.77
CA GLU A 88 3.89 -26.92 24.88
C GLU A 88 2.63 -27.26 25.69
N PRO A 89 1.43 -26.90 25.23
CA PRO A 89 0.19 -27.34 25.86
C PRO A 89 0.16 -28.89 25.93
N PRO A 90 -0.23 -29.48 27.08
CA PRO A 90 -0.02 -30.90 27.34
C PRO A 90 -0.88 -31.85 26.49
N THR A 91 -1.90 -31.32 25.81
CA THR A 91 -2.85 -32.11 25.02
C THR A 91 -3.05 -31.47 23.66
N SER A 92 -3.10 -32.29 22.61
CA SER A 92 -3.36 -31.86 21.23
C SER A 92 -4.66 -31.06 21.09
N GLU A 93 -5.71 -31.42 21.83
CA GLU A 93 -7.01 -30.73 21.82
C GLU A 93 -6.91 -29.27 22.29
N VAL A 94 -6.14 -29.01 23.35
CA VAL A 94 -5.92 -27.65 23.87
C VAL A 94 -5.07 -26.83 22.90
N MET A 95 -4.04 -27.44 22.31
CA MET A 95 -3.22 -26.77 21.30
C MET A 95 -4.04 -26.36 20.07
N GLU A 96 -4.97 -27.20 19.61
CA GLU A 96 -5.87 -26.89 18.51
C GLU A 96 -6.82 -25.74 18.87
N ALA A 97 -7.38 -25.73 20.09
CA ALA A 97 -8.22 -24.65 20.57
C ALA A 97 -7.48 -23.30 20.63
N PHE A 98 -6.23 -23.29 21.13
CA PHE A 98 -5.40 -22.07 21.13
C PHE A 98 -5.07 -21.59 19.70
N LYS A 99 -4.71 -22.52 18.80
CA LYS A 99 -4.48 -22.20 17.38
C LYS A 99 -5.74 -21.64 16.72
N ALA A 100 -6.92 -22.15 17.05
CA ALA A 100 -8.17 -21.66 16.52
C ALA A 100 -8.46 -20.22 16.97
N VAL A 101 -8.24 -19.90 18.26
CA VAL A 101 -8.40 -18.53 18.78
C VAL A 101 -7.41 -17.57 18.11
N GLU A 102 -6.15 -17.98 17.94
CA GLU A 102 -5.14 -17.14 17.31
C GLU A 102 -5.45 -16.91 15.82
N THR A 103 -5.86 -17.96 15.11
CA THR A 103 -6.31 -17.86 13.71
C THR A 103 -7.53 -16.93 13.60
N ALA A 104 -8.47 -16.99 14.54
CA ALA A 104 -9.62 -16.10 14.57
C ALA A 104 -9.23 -14.63 14.84
N LYS A 105 -8.27 -14.38 15.73
CA LYS A 105 -7.72 -13.03 15.97
C LYS A 105 -7.05 -12.48 14.71
N GLN A 106 -6.19 -13.26 14.07
CA GLN A 106 -5.53 -12.88 12.82
C GLN A 106 -6.54 -12.67 11.68
N GLY A 107 -7.57 -13.52 11.59
CA GLY A 107 -8.66 -13.37 10.64
C GLY A 107 -9.43 -12.07 10.83
N LYS A 108 -9.75 -11.71 12.09
CA LYS A 108 -10.40 -10.42 12.43
C LYS A 108 -9.53 -9.24 12.02
N GLU A 109 -8.24 -9.26 12.37
CA GLU A 109 -7.29 -8.19 12.05
C GLU A 109 -7.19 -8.00 10.53
N THR A 110 -7.10 -9.11 9.79
CA THR A 110 -7.04 -9.12 8.33
C THR A 110 -8.32 -8.56 7.71
N ALA A 111 -9.49 -8.96 8.22
CA ALA A 111 -10.78 -8.45 7.74
C ALA A 111 -10.91 -6.94 7.97
N LEU A 112 -10.49 -6.44 9.14
CA LEU A 112 -10.50 -5.02 9.48
C LEU A 112 -9.54 -4.25 8.55
N ASN A 113 -8.32 -4.76 8.35
CA ASN A 113 -7.35 -4.14 7.46
C ASN A 113 -7.84 -4.08 6.01
N ASN A 114 -8.44 -5.15 5.51
CA ASN A 114 -9.05 -5.18 4.16
C ASN A 114 -10.20 -4.18 4.03
N ALA A 115 -11.07 -4.07 5.04
CA ALA A 115 -12.14 -3.08 5.04
C ALA A 115 -11.62 -1.63 5.04
N ASN A 116 -10.59 -1.36 5.85
CA ASN A 116 -9.91 -0.06 5.86
C ASN A 116 -9.26 0.25 4.52
N LYS A 117 -8.57 -0.72 3.92
CA LYS A 117 -7.98 -0.60 2.59
C LYS A 117 -9.04 -0.22 1.55
N TYR A 118 -10.15 -0.98 1.50
CA TYR A 118 -11.26 -0.70 0.57
C TYR A 118 -11.83 0.71 0.75
N ARG A 119 -12.06 1.13 2.00
CA ARG A 119 -12.55 2.49 2.31
C ARG A 119 -11.56 3.56 1.87
N ASN A 120 -10.27 3.35 2.15
CA ASN A 120 -9.20 4.28 1.83
C ASN A 120 -8.88 4.33 0.33
N GLU A 121 -9.29 3.33 -0.45
CA GLU A 121 -9.22 3.36 -1.91
C GLU A 121 -10.44 4.03 -2.53
N GLN A 122 -11.66 3.65 -2.11
CA GLN A 122 -12.89 4.15 -2.72
C GLN A 122 -13.19 5.62 -2.42
N LEU A 123 -12.96 6.07 -1.18
CA LEU A 123 -13.31 7.44 -0.80
C LEU A 123 -12.48 8.48 -1.56
N PRO A 124 -11.14 8.36 -1.67
CA PRO A 124 -10.33 9.29 -2.46
C PRO A 124 -10.61 9.20 -3.96
N LEU A 125 -10.90 8.02 -4.50
CA LEU A 125 -11.27 7.87 -5.91
C LEU A 125 -12.57 8.61 -6.23
N ALA A 126 -13.59 8.47 -5.39
CA ALA A 126 -14.85 9.19 -5.55
C ALA A 126 -14.68 10.71 -5.41
N GLN A 127 -13.85 11.16 -4.47
CA GLN A 127 -13.51 12.59 -4.32
C GLN A 127 -12.77 13.12 -5.55
N ALA A 128 -11.76 12.40 -6.03
CA ALA A 128 -11.00 12.77 -7.22
C ALA A 128 -11.88 12.85 -8.47
N GLN A 129 -12.84 11.94 -8.63
CA GLN A 129 -13.82 11.99 -9.72
C GLN A 129 -14.74 13.21 -9.61
N ALA A 130 -15.25 13.50 -8.41
CA ALA A 130 -16.09 14.67 -8.18
C ALA A 130 -15.33 15.97 -8.48
N ASP A 131 -14.10 16.09 -7.97
CA ASP A 131 -13.23 17.23 -8.20
C ASP A 131 -12.87 17.37 -9.69
N GLY A 132 -12.62 16.26 -10.37
CA GLY A 132 -12.38 16.22 -11.82
C GLY A 132 -13.57 16.79 -12.60
N ILE A 133 -14.79 16.35 -12.30
CA ILE A 133 -16.02 16.86 -12.96
C ILE A 133 -16.18 18.37 -12.74
N ILE A 134 -15.92 18.85 -11.53
CA ILE A 134 -16.01 20.28 -11.21
C ILE A 134 -14.95 21.06 -11.99
N LYS A 135 -13.71 20.57 -12.02
CA LYS A 135 -12.60 21.21 -12.73
C LYS A 135 -12.81 21.26 -14.23
N ASP A 136 -13.34 20.19 -14.81
CA ASP A 136 -13.69 20.15 -16.24
C ASP A 136 -14.81 21.14 -16.56
N ALA A 137 -15.82 21.25 -15.70
CA ALA A 137 -16.89 22.24 -15.86
C ALA A 137 -16.37 23.69 -15.73
N GLU A 138 -15.46 23.95 -14.80
CA GLU A 138 -14.79 25.25 -14.66
C GLU A 138 -13.95 25.59 -15.89
N ALA A 139 -13.21 24.61 -16.42
CA ALA A 139 -12.39 24.76 -17.62
C ALA A 139 -13.25 25.09 -18.84
N GLN A 140 -14.31 24.33 -19.11
CA GLN A 140 -15.24 24.60 -20.23
C GLN A 140 -15.92 25.97 -20.09
N LYS A 141 -16.29 26.37 -18.87
CA LYS A 141 -16.85 27.70 -18.62
C LYS A 141 -15.84 28.78 -18.98
N ALA A 142 -14.60 28.66 -18.52
CA ALA A 142 -13.55 29.63 -18.80
C ALA A 142 -13.22 29.69 -20.30
N GLU A 143 -13.14 28.53 -20.96
CA GLU A 143 -12.93 28.41 -22.41
C GLU A 143 -14.01 29.16 -23.19
N ARG A 144 -15.30 28.92 -22.90
CA ARG A 144 -16.40 29.63 -23.58
C ARG A 144 -16.37 31.14 -23.36
N ILE A 145 -16.04 31.59 -22.15
CA ILE A 145 -15.94 33.02 -21.85
C ILE A 145 -14.78 33.64 -22.63
N ASN A 146 -13.62 32.98 -22.65
CA ASN A 146 -12.45 33.44 -23.37
C ASN A 146 -12.68 33.46 -24.87
N GLU A 147 -13.34 32.43 -25.42
CA GLU A 147 -13.72 32.36 -26.83
C GLU A 147 -14.67 33.49 -27.20
N ALA A 148 -15.73 33.71 -26.42
CA ALA A 148 -16.67 34.82 -26.64
C ALA A 148 -15.96 36.18 -26.56
N THR A 149 -15.07 36.36 -25.59
CA THR A 149 -14.28 37.59 -25.44
C THR A 149 -13.33 37.80 -26.63
N ALA A 150 -12.69 36.74 -27.11
CA ALA A 150 -11.83 36.78 -28.28
C ALA A 150 -12.60 37.10 -29.56
N GLN A 151 -13.80 36.51 -29.73
CA GLN A 151 -14.68 36.81 -30.86
C GLN A 151 -15.14 38.28 -30.84
N VAL A 152 -15.56 38.80 -29.68
CA VAL A 152 -15.92 40.21 -29.51
C VAL A 152 -14.74 41.13 -29.81
N ALA A 153 -13.55 40.80 -29.30
CA ALA A 153 -12.34 41.59 -29.58
C ALA A 153 -11.99 41.60 -31.07
N ARG A 154 -12.06 40.45 -31.76
CA ARG A 154 -11.87 40.34 -33.21
C ARG A 154 -12.90 41.17 -33.98
N PHE A 155 -14.18 41.07 -33.59
CA PHE A 155 -15.26 41.82 -34.22
C PHE A 155 -15.06 43.34 -34.07
N ASN A 156 -14.75 43.80 -32.87
CA ASN A 156 -14.54 45.24 -32.60
C ASN A 156 -13.35 45.78 -33.39
N ALA A 157 -12.21 45.07 -33.41
CA ALA A 157 -11.05 45.46 -34.20
C ALA A 157 -11.38 45.55 -35.70
N MET A 158 -12.17 44.59 -36.20
CA MET A 158 -12.62 44.59 -37.59
C MET A 158 -13.60 45.72 -37.90
N TYR A 159 -14.50 46.04 -36.96
CA TYR A 159 -15.46 47.13 -37.07
C TYR A 159 -14.78 48.50 -37.11
N GLU A 160 -13.74 48.71 -36.31
CA GLU A 160 -12.94 49.95 -36.33
C GLU A 160 -12.28 50.19 -37.70
N GLU A 161 -11.72 49.14 -38.32
CA GLU A 161 -11.14 49.24 -39.67
C GLU A 161 -12.22 49.42 -40.75
N TYR A 162 -13.38 48.79 -40.58
CA TYR A 162 -14.52 48.96 -41.49
C TYR A 162 -15.01 50.41 -41.55
N ILE A 163 -15.08 51.10 -40.41
CA ILE A 163 -15.48 52.52 -40.35
C ILE A 163 -14.48 53.39 -41.12
N LYS A 164 -13.18 53.10 -41.05
CA LYS A 164 -12.14 53.87 -41.75
C LYS A 164 -12.22 53.71 -43.27
N ASN A 165 -12.41 52.48 -43.76
CA ASN A 165 -12.54 52.21 -45.19
C ASN A 165 -13.43 50.99 -45.47
N PRO A 166 -14.71 51.19 -45.82
CA PRO A 166 -15.67 50.09 -45.93
C PRO A 166 -15.49 49.25 -47.21
N THR A 167 -15.00 49.83 -48.31
CA THR A 167 -14.91 49.12 -49.60
C THR A 167 -13.75 48.12 -49.61
N VAL A 168 -12.58 48.55 -49.13
CA VAL A 168 -11.37 47.70 -49.09
C VAL A 168 -11.53 46.58 -48.06
N THR A 169 -12.14 46.87 -46.91
CA THR A 169 -12.35 45.90 -45.83
C THR A 169 -13.31 44.78 -46.25
N LYS A 170 -14.39 45.08 -46.99
CA LYS A 170 -15.30 44.03 -47.54
C LYS A 170 -14.61 43.14 -48.58
N GLN A 171 -13.82 43.73 -49.48
CA GLN A 171 -13.10 42.97 -50.50
C GLN A 171 -12.05 42.06 -49.85
N ARG A 172 -11.30 42.55 -48.86
CA ARG A 172 -10.32 41.75 -48.12
C ARG A 172 -10.97 40.55 -47.42
N MET A 173 -12.07 40.76 -46.69
CA MET A 173 -12.80 39.66 -46.05
C MET A 173 -13.26 38.60 -47.06
N PHE A 174 -13.79 39.04 -48.21
CA PHE A 174 -14.24 38.11 -49.24
C PHE A 174 -13.11 37.23 -49.76
N TYR A 175 -11.94 37.82 -50.05
CA TYR A 175 -10.79 37.06 -50.51
C TYR A 175 -10.19 36.17 -49.43
N GLU A 176 -10.10 36.64 -48.16
CA GLU A 176 -9.65 35.82 -47.02
C GLU A 176 -10.60 34.61 -46.80
N THR A 177 -11.91 34.83 -46.86
CA THR A 177 -12.89 33.75 -46.69
C THR A 177 -12.85 32.76 -47.87
N MET A 178 -12.67 33.27 -49.09
CA MET A 178 -12.53 32.41 -50.27
C MET A 178 -11.22 31.63 -50.23
N GLU A 179 -10.12 32.21 -49.77
CA GLU A 179 -8.86 31.49 -49.57
C GLU A 179 -8.99 30.33 -48.56
N GLU A 180 -9.77 30.52 -47.50
CA GLU A 180 -10.05 29.48 -46.51
C GLU A 180 -10.98 28.38 -47.03
N VAL A 181 -12.03 28.74 -47.77
CA VAL A 181 -13.09 27.78 -48.19
C VAL A 181 -12.78 27.08 -49.52
N LEU A 182 -12.04 27.71 -50.43
CA LEU A 182 -11.73 27.15 -51.76
C LEU A 182 -10.95 25.82 -51.74
N PRO A 183 -9.98 25.59 -50.84
CA PRO A 183 -9.26 24.31 -50.77
C PRO A 183 -10.14 23.09 -50.50
N ASP A 184 -11.20 23.27 -49.70
CA ASP A 184 -12.10 22.20 -49.30
C ASP A 184 -13.30 22.02 -50.26
N LEU A 185 -13.46 22.93 -51.23
CA LEU A 185 -14.60 22.94 -52.13
C LEU A 185 -14.45 21.91 -53.26
N LYS A 186 -15.36 20.93 -53.33
CA LYS A 186 -15.45 20.00 -54.45
C LYS A 186 -16.28 20.61 -55.58
N VAL A 187 -15.64 20.96 -56.69
CA VAL A 187 -16.31 21.50 -57.88
C VAL A 187 -16.96 20.37 -58.68
N VAL A 188 -18.29 20.40 -58.82
CA VAL A 188 -19.06 19.47 -59.66
C VAL A 188 -19.66 20.26 -60.82
N ILE A 189 -19.30 19.90 -62.06
CA ILE A 189 -19.85 20.51 -63.28
C ILE A 189 -20.78 19.48 -63.93
N GLU A 190 -22.07 19.79 -63.97
CA GLU A 190 -23.08 18.94 -64.60
C GLU A 190 -23.22 19.32 -66.09
N SER A 191 -22.97 18.35 -66.99
CA SER A 191 -23.11 18.53 -68.43
C SER A 191 -24.54 18.16 -68.86
N PRO A 192 -25.14 18.78 -69.90
CA PRO A 192 -26.57 18.64 -70.25
C PRO A 192 -27.09 17.23 -70.55
N ASN A 193 -26.23 16.21 -70.56
CA ASN A 193 -26.55 14.80 -70.85
C ASN A 193 -26.32 13.86 -69.64
N GLY A 194 -26.60 14.32 -68.42
CA GLY A 194 -26.91 13.44 -67.26
C GLY A 194 -25.81 12.50 -66.76
N ASN A 195 -24.56 12.64 -67.21
CA ASN A 195 -23.43 11.88 -66.69
C ASN A 195 -22.51 12.80 -65.89
N THR A 196 -22.56 12.68 -64.56
CA THR A 196 -21.77 13.46 -63.62
C THR A 196 -20.35 12.90 -63.59
N GLN A 197 -19.38 13.62 -64.16
CA GLN A 197 -17.97 13.29 -63.97
C GLN A 197 -17.37 14.21 -62.91
N THR A 198 -17.18 13.66 -61.71
CA THR A 198 -16.49 14.32 -60.60
C THR A 198 -14.99 14.35 -60.91
N PHE A 199 -14.45 15.50 -61.31
CA PHE A 199 -13.00 15.67 -61.38
C PHE A 199 -12.43 15.84 -59.96
N TYR A 200 -11.32 15.16 -59.73
CA TYR A 200 -10.57 15.10 -58.47
C TYR A 200 -10.28 16.50 -57.87
N PRO A 201 -10.11 16.59 -56.54
CA PRO A 201 -9.80 17.83 -55.84
C PRO A 201 -8.59 18.51 -56.48
N LEU A 202 -8.68 19.81 -56.71
CA LEU A 202 -7.59 20.62 -57.24
C LEU A 202 -6.39 20.45 -56.30
N GLU A 203 -5.31 19.84 -56.78
CA GLU A 203 -4.04 19.87 -56.07
C GLU A 203 -3.67 21.33 -55.79
N SER A 204 -3.27 21.60 -54.55
CA SER A 204 -2.86 22.92 -54.10
C SER A 204 -1.84 23.53 -55.06
N PHE A 205 -2.18 24.68 -55.64
CA PHE A 205 -1.31 25.43 -56.56
C PHE A 205 -0.08 26.04 -55.85
N THR A 206 0.02 25.94 -54.52
CA THR A 206 1.20 26.35 -53.75
C THR A 206 2.12 25.15 -53.53
N GLY A 207 2.89 24.83 -54.56
CA GLY A 207 3.81 23.70 -54.57
C GLY A 207 4.83 23.72 -53.42
N THR A 208 4.88 22.62 -52.68
CA THR A 208 6.12 22.14 -52.07
C THR A 208 6.40 20.77 -52.67
N ALA A 209 7.12 20.78 -53.79
CA ALA A 209 7.78 19.61 -54.29
C ALA A 209 8.99 19.33 -53.39
N SER A 210 8.87 18.32 -52.51
CA SER A 210 10.05 17.64 -51.98
C SER A 210 9.74 16.18 -51.66
N ALA A 211 9.95 15.37 -52.69
CA ALA A 211 10.56 14.05 -52.68
C ALA A 211 10.30 13.09 -51.48
N SER A 212 9.52 12.05 -51.76
CA SER A 212 9.82 10.70 -51.25
C SER A 212 9.25 9.64 -52.20
N SER A 213 9.98 9.39 -53.28
CA SER A 213 9.94 8.12 -54.00
C SER A 213 11.35 7.55 -53.95
N GLU A 214 11.57 6.57 -53.08
CA GLU A 214 12.44 5.46 -53.44
C GLU A 214 11.91 4.17 -52.82
N SER A 215 11.66 3.26 -53.75
CA SER A 215 10.91 2.03 -53.68
C SER A 215 11.65 0.90 -52.98
N SER A 216 10.86 0.06 -52.32
CA SER A 216 11.05 -1.39 -52.19
C SER A 216 11.73 -2.03 -53.41
N THR A 217 12.79 -2.82 -53.20
CA THR A 217 13.01 -4.18 -53.72
C THR A 217 14.37 -4.72 -53.20
N SER A 218 14.34 -5.75 -52.37
CA SER A 218 15.40 -6.77 -52.32
C SER A 218 14.83 -8.01 -51.62
N GLU A 219 14.37 -8.92 -52.44
CA GLU A 219 14.01 -10.30 -52.14
C GLU A 219 15.29 -11.18 -52.11
N ALA A 220 15.28 -12.24 -51.31
CA ALA A 220 16.08 -13.46 -51.34
C ALA A 220 17.50 -13.54 -50.70
N ALA A 221 17.66 -14.65 -49.96
CA ALA A 221 18.87 -15.43 -49.63
C ALA A 221 19.75 -15.02 -48.42
N GLN A 222 19.43 -15.55 -47.23
CA GLN A 222 20.12 -16.70 -46.58
C GLN A 222 19.48 -17.01 -45.22
#